data_AF-A0A438EXW3-F1
#
_entry.id   AF-A0A438EXW3-F1
#
_cell.length_a   1.000
_cell.length_b   1.000
_cell.length_c   1.000
_cell.angle_alpha   90.00
_cell.angle_beta   90.00
_cell.angle_gamma   90.00
#
_symmetry.space_group_name_H-M   'P 1'
#
loop_
_entity.id
_entity.type
_entity.pdbx_description
1 polymer ?
#
loop_
_entity_poly.entity_id
_entity_poly.type
_entity_poly.pdbx_seq_one_letter_code
_entity_poly.pdbx_strand_id
1 'polypeptide(L)'
;MIKQVPAYAKFLKDLCTVKRRIKLSKKAFITEQVNAIIENKAMVKYKDPSCPTISVQIGDSYVERALLDLGASVNLLLYSIYKQLGLGELKATTITLSLAYRSIKVPRGVVEDVLVQVEKFYYLVDFVVLDTLTYILFVKV
;
A
#
# COMPACT_ATOMS: atom_id res chain seq x y z
N MET A 1 24.69 33.48 -11.57
CA MET A 1 23.79 33.36 -12.74
C MET A 1 23.32 31.90 -12.83
N ILE A 2 22.12 31.59 -12.32
CA ILE A 2 21.60 30.20 -12.32
C ILE A 2 21.02 29.92 -13.71
N LYS A 3 21.58 28.93 -14.40
CA LYS A 3 21.03 28.44 -15.67
C LYS A 3 19.63 27.88 -15.38
N GLN A 4 18.57 28.55 -15.82
CA GLN A 4 17.24 27.94 -15.86
C GLN A 4 17.37 26.69 -16.72
N VAL A 5 17.11 25.52 -16.13
CA VAL A 5 17.01 24.26 -16.87
C VAL A 5 15.55 24.13 -17.28
N PRO A 6 15.16 24.51 -18.52
CA PRO A 6 13.77 24.52 -18.96
C PRO A 6 13.08 23.14 -18.82
N ALA A 7 13.85 22.05 -18.79
CA ALA A 7 13.33 20.70 -18.53
C ALA A 7 12.71 20.56 -17.12
N TYR A 8 13.28 21.19 -16.10
CA TYR A 8 12.76 21.11 -14.72
C TYR A 8 11.42 21.86 -14.58
N ALA A 9 11.29 23.02 -15.24
CA ALA A 9 10.04 23.77 -15.27
C ALA A 9 8.91 23.01 -16.00
N LYS A 10 9.25 22.27 -17.07
CA LYS A 10 8.30 21.41 -17.78
C LYS A 10 7.81 20.27 -16.86
N PHE A 11 8.74 19.59 -16.18
CA PHE A 11 8.42 18.51 -15.24
C PHE A 11 7.50 18.98 -14.09
N LEU A 12 7.79 20.14 -13.48
CA LEU A 12 6.95 20.70 -12.41
C LEU A 12 5.55 21.09 -12.92
N LYS A 13 5.43 21.59 -14.15
CA LYS A 13 4.13 21.88 -14.78
C LYS A 13 3.34 20.60 -15.06
N ASP A 14 4.00 19.56 -15.54
CA ASP A 14 3.37 18.27 -15.80
C ASP A 14 2.88 17.64 -14.50
N LEU A 15 3.70 17.66 -13.43
CA LEU A 15 3.32 17.17 -12.10
C LEU A 15 2.13 17.94 -11.51
N CYS A 16 2.11 19.27 -11.63
CA CYS A 16 0.98 20.10 -11.21
C CYS A 16 -0.30 19.79 -12.01
N THR A 17 -0.16 19.49 -13.30
CA THR A 17 -1.28 19.16 -14.19
C THR A 17 -1.85 17.79 -13.86
N VAL A 18 -1.00 16.79 -13.59
CA VAL A 18 -1.40 15.46 -13.13
C VAL A 18 -2.09 15.55 -11.76
N LYS A 19 -1.52 16.30 -10.80
CA LYS A 19 -2.14 16.50 -9.47
C LYS A 19 -3.52 17.17 -9.57
N ARG A 20 -3.68 18.14 -10.49
CA ARG A 20 -4.99 18.76 -10.78
C ARG A 20 -5.96 17.79 -11.44
N ARG A 21 -5.52 16.97 -12.41
CA ARG A 21 -6.36 15.93 -13.03
C ARG A 21 -6.81 14.89 -12.00
N ILE A 22 -5.93 14.42 -11.11
CA ILE A 22 -6.27 13.50 -10.02
C ILE A 22 -7.26 14.16 -9.04
N LYS A 23 -7.09 15.45 -8.73
CA LYS A 23 -8.03 16.17 -7.85
C LYS A 23 -9.39 16.37 -8.51
N LEU A 24 -9.42 16.68 -9.81
CA LEU A 24 -10.65 16.82 -10.60
C LEU A 24 -11.35 15.48 -10.80
N SER A 25 -10.61 14.40 -11.08
CA SER A 25 -11.18 13.05 -11.21
C SER A 25 -11.72 12.53 -9.88
N LYS A 26 -11.01 12.75 -8.75
CA LYS A 26 -11.54 12.45 -7.42
C LYS A 26 -12.81 13.25 -7.12
N LYS A 27 -12.86 14.53 -7.49
CA LYS A 27 -14.07 15.36 -7.31
C LYS A 27 -15.22 14.87 -8.19
N ALA A 28 -14.95 14.51 -9.45
CA ALA A 28 -15.95 13.97 -10.38
C ALA A 28 -16.49 12.62 -9.88
N PHE A 29 -15.61 11.71 -9.43
CA PHE A 29 -15.95 10.42 -8.84
C PHE A 29 -16.80 10.55 -7.57
N ILE A 30 -16.47 11.50 -6.68
CA ILE A 30 -17.30 11.78 -5.49
C ILE A 30 -18.67 12.34 -5.93
N THR A 31 -18.72 13.21 -6.94
CA THR A 31 -19.98 13.81 -7.42
C THR A 31 -20.87 12.77 -8.11
N GLU A 32 -20.28 11.86 -8.90
CA GLU A 32 -20.98 10.71 -9.49
C GLU A 32 -21.49 9.74 -8.42
N GLN A 33 -20.70 9.48 -7.37
CA GLN A 33 -21.16 8.67 -6.24
C GLN A 33 -22.32 9.33 -5.48
N VAL A 34 -22.29 10.65 -5.29
CA VAL A 34 -23.39 11.39 -4.65
C VAL A 34 -24.65 11.35 -5.52
N ASN A 35 -24.52 11.50 -6.85
CA ASN A 35 -25.66 11.36 -7.77
C ASN A 35 -26.21 9.92 -7.81
N ALA A 36 -25.34 8.90 -7.78
CA ALA A 36 -25.76 7.50 -7.75
C ALA A 36 -26.49 7.14 -6.44
N ILE A 37 -26.15 7.79 -5.32
CA ILE A 37 -26.87 7.67 -4.05
C ILE A 37 -28.27 8.30 -4.14
N ILE A 38 -28.40 9.46 -4.80
CA ILE A 38 -29.69 10.16 -4.99
C ILE A 38 -30.61 9.40 -5.95
N GLU A 39 -30.05 8.77 -6.99
CA GLU A 39 -30.83 8.02 -8.00
C GLU A 39 -31.28 6.63 -7.53
N ASN A 40 -30.90 6.18 -6.33
CA ASN A 40 -31.29 4.88 -5.75
C ASN A 40 -31.11 3.69 -6.73
N LYS A 41 -30.16 3.80 -7.66
CA LYS A 41 -29.63 2.65 -8.39
C LYS A 41 -28.81 1.89 -7.39
N ALA A 42 -29.31 0.70 -7.01
CA ALA A 42 -28.69 -0.15 -6.01
C ALA A 42 -27.18 -0.22 -6.21
N MET A 43 -26.44 0.46 -5.32
CA MET A 43 -25.01 0.26 -5.16
C MET A 43 -24.79 -1.24 -4.98
N VAL A 44 -23.91 -1.82 -5.79
CA VAL A 44 -23.33 -3.12 -5.48
C VAL A 44 -22.65 -2.95 -4.12
N LYS A 45 -23.36 -3.39 -3.08
CA LYS A 45 -22.97 -3.28 -1.67
C LYS A 45 -21.56 -3.86 -1.51
N TYR A 46 -20.56 -3.01 -1.36
CA TYR A 46 -19.37 -3.40 -0.60
C TYR A 46 -19.82 -3.42 0.87
N LYS A 47 -20.06 -4.64 1.37
CA LYS A 47 -20.46 -4.92 2.74
C LYS A 47 -19.38 -4.39 3.72
N ASP A 48 -19.77 -3.45 4.58
CA ASP A 48 -19.08 -2.91 5.78
C ASP A 48 -17.59 -2.46 5.68
N PRO A 49 -17.19 -1.35 6.34
CA PRO A 49 -15.85 -0.75 6.24
C PRO A 49 -14.82 -1.42 7.18
N SER A 50 -14.96 -2.73 7.43
CA SER A 50 -14.03 -3.45 8.31
C SER A 50 -12.77 -3.81 7.52
N CYS A 51 -11.77 -2.91 7.60
CA CYS A 51 -10.42 -2.99 7.01
C CYS A 51 -10.37 -3.51 5.56
N PRO A 52 -10.19 -2.63 4.54
CA PRO A 52 -10.20 -3.07 3.15
C PRO A 52 -9.10 -4.10 2.88
N THR A 53 -9.47 -5.23 2.27
CA THR A 53 -8.54 -6.26 1.80
C THR A 53 -8.32 -6.15 0.29
N ILE A 54 -7.11 -6.42 -0.18
CA ILE A 54 -6.74 -6.58 -1.59
C ILE A 54 -6.09 -7.94 -1.82
N SER A 55 -6.19 -8.46 -3.04
CA SER A 55 -5.40 -9.62 -3.47
C SER A 55 -4.06 -9.16 -4.03
N VAL A 56 -3.01 -9.88 -3.66
CA VAL A 56 -1.65 -9.60 -4.16
C VAL A 56 -0.94 -10.89 -4.49
N GLN A 57 0.03 -10.81 -5.40
CA GLN A 57 0.96 -11.90 -5.67
C GLN A 57 2.36 -11.46 -5.26
N ILE A 58 3.06 -12.29 -4.50
CA ILE A 58 4.43 -12.06 -4.06
C ILE A 58 5.28 -13.23 -4.55
N GLY A 59 6.18 -12.95 -5.49
CA GLY A 59 6.84 -14.02 -6.26
C GLY A 59 5.79 -14.95 -6.89
N ASP A 60 5.88 -16.24 -6.55
CA ASP A 60 4.96 -17.28 -7.06
C ASP A 60 3.75 -17.54 -6.15
N SER A 61 3.64 -16.83 -5.02
CA SER A 61 2.58 -17.07 -4.04
C SER A 61 1.47 -16.03 -4.14
N TYR A 62 0.23 -16.52 -4.21
CA TYR A 62 -0.97 -15.69 -4.23
C TYR A 62 -1.53 -15.50 -2.82
N VAL A 63 -1.72 -14.25 -2.42
CA VAL A 63 -2.32 -13.84 -1.15
C VAL A 63 -3.66 -13.18 -1.46
N GLU A 64 -4.75 -13.90 -1.20
CA GLU A 64 -6.10 -13.46 -1.53
C GLU A 64 -6.57 -12.23 -0.72
N ARG A 65 -6.09 -12.09 0.52
CA ARG A 65 -6.61 -11.11 1.49
C ARG A 65 -5.49 -10.40 2.28
N ALA A 66 -4.69 -9.58 1.60
CA ALA A 66 -3.80 -8.61 2.24
C ALA A 66 -4.61 -7.40 2.73
N LEU A 67 -4.31 -6.81 3.90
CA LEU A 67 -4.97 -5.54 4.26
C LEU A 67 -4.26 -4.38 3.60
N LEU A 68 -5.10 -3.48 3.13
CA LEU A 68 -4.72 -2.15 2.73
C LEU A 68 -4.95 -1.21 3.91
N ASP A 69 -3.88 -0.84 4.61
CA ASP A 69 -3.92 0.23 5.61
C ASP A 69 -3.19 1.46 5.09
N LEU A 70 -3.98 2.44 4.62
CA LEU A 70 -3.44 3.73 4.16
C LEU A 70 -2.88 4.59 5.30
N GLY A 71 -3.22 4.26 6.56
CA GLY A 71 -2.69 4.89 7.77
C GLY A 71 -1.38 4.26 8.26
N ALA A 72 -1.00 3.09 7.74
CA ALA A 72 0.26 2.45 8.10
C ALA A 72 1.46 3.23 7.57
N SER A 73 2.48 3.38 8.42
CA SER A 73 3.75 4.00 8.07
C SER A 73 4.75 3.03 7.45
N VAL A 74 4.57 1.72 7.67
CA VAL A 74 5.48 0.64 7.22
C VAL A 74 4.66 -0.55 6.72
N ASN A 75 5.23 -1.32 5.79
CA ASN A 75 4.66 -2.59 5.37
C ASN A 75 5.13 -3.71 6.29
N LEU A 76 4.22 -4.61 6.66
CA LEU A 76 4.50 -5.72 7.57
C LEU A 76 4.30 -7.05 6.85
N LEU A 77 5.22 -7.97 7.08
CA LEU A 77 5.14 -9.35 6.61
C LEU A 77 5.30 -10.32 7.78
N LEU A 78 4.45 -11.33 7.84
CA LEU A 78 4.54 -12.35 8.88
C LEU A 78 5.71 -13.29 8.58
N TYR A 79 6.48 -13.65 9.61
CA TYR A 79 7.66 -14.49 9.46
C TYR A 79 7.34 -15.88 8.87
N SER A 80 6.18 -16.45 9.18
CA SER A 80 5.75 -17.73 8.59
C SER A 80 5.53 -17.61 7.07
N ILE A 81 4.92 -16.52 6.61
CA ILE A 81 4.72 -16.25 5.19
C ILE A 81 6.08 -15.97 4.53
N TYR A 82 6.90 -15.11 5.12
CA TYR A 82 8.26 -14.85 4.64
C TYR A 82 9.06 -16.16 4.45
N LYS A 83 8.99 -17.09 5.41
CA LYS A 83 9.64 -18.40 5.30
C LYS A 83 9.10 -19.23 4.13
N GLN A 84 7.78 -19.24 3.93
CA GLN A 84 7.15 -19.96 2.83
C GLN A 84 7.51 -19.38 1.47
N LEU A 85 7.62 -18.05 1.39
CA LEU A 85 8.00 -17.32 0.18
C LEU A 85 9.48 -17.46 -0.18
N GLY A 86 10.35 -17.82 0.78
CA GLY A 86 11.76 -18.02 0.53
C GLY A 86 12.49 -16.75 0.05
N LEU A 87 12.13 -15.57 0.58
CA LEU A 87 12.59 -14.25 0.11
C LEU A 87 14.07 -13.92 0.40
N GLY A 88 14.93 -14.92 0.59
CA GLY A 88 16.35 -14.70 0.90
C GLY A 88 16.59 -14.30 2.35
N GLU A 89 17.73 -13.69 2.66
CA GLU A 89 18.12 -13.33 4.03
C GLU A 89 17.42 -12.07 4.56
N LEU A 90 17.11 -12.03 5.86
CA LEU A 90 16.64 -10.81 6.52
C LEU A 90 17.81 -9.89 6.84
N LYS A 91 17.66 -8.62 6.47
CA LYS A 91 18.56 -7.56 6.91
C LYS A 91 18.28 -7.23 8.38
N ALA A 92 19.33 -7.23 9.19
CA ALA A 92 19.23 -6.82 10.59
C ALA A 92 18.74 -5.36 10.68
N THR A 93 17.86 -5.10 11.65
CA THR A 93 17.34 -3.75 11.91
C THR A 93 17.29 -3.48 13.41
N THR A 94 17.54 -2.24 13.78
CA THR A 94 17.41 -1.75 15.17
C THR A 94 16.07 -1.06 15.41
N ILE A 95 15.17 -1.08 14.42
CA ILE A 95 13.85 -0.43 14.51
C ILE A 95 12.98 -1.19 15.52
N THR A 96 12.27 -0.45 16.36
CA THR A 96 11.18 -0.97 17.19
C THR A 96 9.84 -0.42 16.69
N LEU A 97 8.83 -1.29 16.55
CA LEU A 97 7.51 -0.88 16.10
C LEU A 97 6.62 -0.60 17.31
N SER A 98 6.00 0.58 17.35
CA SER A 98 4.90 0.88 18.27
C SER A 98 3.58 0.66 17.52
N LEU A 99 2.85 -0.39 17.87
CA LEU A 99 1.53 -0.68 17.34
C LEU A 99 0.46 0.12 18.09
N ALA A 100 -0.78 0.06 17.58
CA ALA A 100 -1.95 0.48 18.33
C ALA A 100 -1.97 -0.19 19.72
N TYR A 101 -2.59 0.46 20.70
CA TYR A 101 -2.60 0.02 22.11
C TYR A 101 -1.24 0.06 22.82
N ARG A 102 -0.28 0.87 22.33
CA ARG A 102 1.05 1.07 22.96
C ARG A 102 1.88 -0.22 23.07
N SER A 103 1.56 -1.23 22.26
CA SER A 103 2.36 -2.44 22.22
C SER A 103 3.62 -2.22 21.40
N ILE A 104 4.77 -2.58 21.97
CA ILE A 104 6.06 -2.47 21.30
C ILE A 104 6.46 -3.85 20.79
N LYS A 105 6.78 -3.94 19.50
CA LYS A 105 7.26 -5.16 18.85
C LYS A 105 8.65 -4.94 18.28
N VAL A 106 9.52 -5.91 18.55
CA VAL A 106 10.84 -5.98 17.93
C VAL A 106 10.70 -6.85 16.68
N PRO A 107 10.98 -6.32 15.48
CA PRO A 107 10.98 -7.10 14.26
C PRO A 107 12.18 -8.03 14.20
N ARG A 108 12.03 -9.09 13.42
CA ARG A 108 13.10 -10.05 13.15
C ARG A 108 14.14 -9.49 12.17
N GLY A 109 13.69 -8.60 11.28
CA GLY A 109 14.50 -7.94 10.27
C GLY A 109 13.66 -7.22 9.25
N VAL A 110 14.32 -6.72 8.21
CA VAL A 110 13.69 -6.12 7.03
C VAL A 110 14.08 -6.94 5.81
N VAL A 111 13.14 -7.16 4.90
CA VAL A 111 13.41 -7.64 3.55
C VAL A 111 13.12 -6.49 2.58
N GLU A 112 14.11 -6.14 1.77
CA GLU A 112 14.05 -5.00 0.84
C GLU A 112 13.70 -5.50 -0.57
N ASP A 113 13.11 -4.63 -1.39
CA ASP A 113 12.86 -4.85 -2.82
C ASP A 113 12.02 -6.11 -3.16
N VAL A 114 11.02 -6.43 -2.34
CA VAL A 114 10.10 -7.54 -2.63
C VAL A 114 9.15 -7.14 -3.73
N LEU A 115 9.12 -7.91 -4.82
CA LEU A 115 8.21 -7.70 -5.95
C LEU A 115 6.78 -8.14 -5.58
N VAL A 116 5.88 -7.18 -5.49
CA VAL A 116 4.45 -7.37 -5.22
C VAL A 116 3.65 -6.99 -6.45
N GLN A 117 2.84 -7.91 -6.95
CA GLN A 117 1.90 -7.67 -8.02
C GLN A 117 0.50 -7.41 -7.43
N VAL A 118 -0.08 -6.29 -7.82
CA VAL A 118 -1.48 -5.95 -7.53
C VAL A 118 -2.19 -5.79 -8.87
N GLU A 119 -3.14 -6.67 -9.14
CA GLU A 119 -3.77 -6.81 -10.46
C GLU A 119 -2.72 -6.96 -11.59
N LYS A 120 -2.47 -5.91 -12.37
CA LYS A 120 -1.55 -5.89 -13.52
C LYS A 120 -0.27 -5.08 -13.25
N PHE A 121 -0.16 -4.49 -12.07
CA PHE A 121 0.93 -3.58 -11.72
C PHE A 121 1.89 -4.26 -10.76
N TYR A 122 3.17 -3.95 -10.91
CA TYR A 122 4.25 -4.47 -10.09
C TYR A 122 4.87 -3.34 -9.26
N TYR A 123 5.10 -3.62 -7.99
CA TYR A 123 5.68 -2.69 -7.02
C TYR A 123 6.83 -3.38 -6.30
N LEU A 124 7.93 -2.66 -6.10
CA LEU A 124 8.96 -3.09 -5.16
C LEU A 124 8.61 -2.55 -3.78
N VAL A 125 8.57 -3.43 -2.79
CA VAL A 125 8.09 -3.12 -1.45
C VAL A 125 9.06 -3.67 -0.41
N ASP A 126 9.47 -2.81 0.51
CA ASP A 126 10.22 -3.24 1.69
C ASP A 126 9.25 -3.68 2.78
N PHE A 127 9.49 -4.85 3.38
CA PHE A 127 8.70 -5.39 4.47
C PHE A 127 9.50 -5.52 5.76
N VAL A 128 8.90 -5.06 6.86
CA VAL A 128 9.37 -5.38 8.20
C VAL A 128 8.77 -6.72 8.62
N VAL A 129 9.62 -7.66 9.03
CA VAL A 129 9.20 -9.03 9.32
C VAL A 129 8.99 -9.25 10.82
N LEU A 130 7.82 -9.77 11.20
CA LEU A 130 7.39 -9.98 12.59
C LEU A 130 7.06 -11.44 12.91
N ASP A 131 7.27 -11.88 14.15
CA ASP A 131 6.97 -13.26 14.59
C ASP A 131 5.49 -13.51 14.97
N THR A 132 4.69 -12.48 15.30
CA THR A 132 3.37 -12.66 15.97
C THR A 132 2.16 -12.85 15.05
N LEU A 133 1.21 -13.70 15.53
CA LEU A 133 -0.06 -14.21 14.96
C LEU A 133 -1.16 -13.19 14.55
N THR A 134 -0.83 -11.94 14.27
CA THR A 134 -1.86 -11.05 13.69
C THR A 134 -1.75 -11.19 12.17
N TYR A 135 -2.61 -12.06 11.64
CA TYR A 135 -2.93 -12.17 10.22
C TYR A 135 -2.92 -10.76 9.67
N ILE A 136 -2.14 -10.55 8.60
CA ILE A 136 -2.34 -9.57 7.53
C ILE A 136 -1.00 -9.05 7.02
N LEU A 137 -0.81 -9.20 5.71
CA LEU A 137 0.15 -8.41 4.95
C LEU A 137 -0.40 -6.98 4.86
N PHE A 138 0.29 -6.02 5.47
CA PHE A 138 -0.03 -4.61 5.28
C PHE A 138 0.73 -4.11 4.07
N VAL A 139 0.01 -3.75 3.02
CA VAL A 139 0.61 -3.14 1.83
C VAL A 139 0.11 -1.71 1.73
N LYS A 140 1.04 -0.76 1.77
CA LYS A 140 0.83 0.58 1.28
C LYS A 140 1.20 0.57 -0.20
N VAL A 141 0.20 0.60 -1.06
CA VAL A 141 0.38 0.83 -2.51
C VAL A 141 0.56 2.32 -2.76
#